data_AF-A0A2I9EDT8-F1
#
_entry.id   AF-A0A2I9EDT8-F1
#
_cell.length_a   1.000
_cell.length_b   1.000
_cell.length_c   1.000
_cell.angle_alpha   90.00
_cell.angle_beta   90.00
_cell.angle_gamma   90.00
#
_symmetry.space_group_name_H-M   'P 1'
#
loop_
_entity.id
_entity.type
_entity.pdbx_description
1 polymer ?
#
loop_
_entity_poly.entity_id
_entity_poly.type
_entity_poly.pdbx_seq_one_letter_code
_entity_poly.pdbx_strand_id
1 'polypeptide(L)'
;MDKHHLEKYIKAKKRVDNLKNFYAHIAVYLVMNALLYVFKGRILNFFTANGVEDQGFLNWLEWNIVLIPVIWGVVLMVSGVYFLKLKPGFFRKWEERQMRKYMEE
;
A
#
# COMPACT_ATOMS: atom_id res chain seq x y z
N MET A 1 -28.00 14.12 24.19
CA MET A 1 -27.23 13.89 22.94
C MET A 1 -28.00 12.89 22.11
N ASP A 2 -28.60 13.34 21.01
CA ASP A 2 -29.50 12.51 20.19
C ASP A 2 -28.79 11.29 19.60
N LYS A 3 -29.45 10.12 19.65
CA LYS A 3 -28.95 8.85 19.09
C LYS A 3 -28.47 9.00 17.64
N HIS A 4 -29.14 9.87 16.86
CA HIS A 4 -28.77 10.14 15.47
C HIS A 4 -27.37 10.79 15.31
N HIS A 5 -26.98 11.69 16.21
CA HIS A 5 -25.66 12.30 16.19
C HIS A 5 -24.57 11.30 16.58
N LEU A 6 -24.86 10.39 17.52
CA LEU A 6 -23.94 9.35 17.95
C LEU A 6 -23.65 8.33 16.82
N GLU A 7 -24.66 7.87 16.08
CA GLU A 7 -24.46 6.97 14.95
C GLU A 7 -23.63 7.61 13.81
N LYS A 8 -23.90 8.87 13.48
CA LYS A 8 -23.11 9.63 12.50
C LYS A 8 -21.65 9.76 12.94
N TYR A 9 -21.42 10.05 14.22
CA TYR A 9 -20.08 10.15 14.81
C TYR A 9 -19.33 8.81 14.76
N ILE A 10 -19.97 7.70 15.17
CA ILE A 10 -19.36 6.36 15.14
C ILE A 10 -18.98 5.96 13.71
N LYS A 11 -19.86 6.23 12.74
CA LYS A 11 -19.60 5.94 11.32
C LYS A 11 -18.45 6.77 10.75
N ALA A 12 -18.32 8.03 11.18
CA ALA A 12 -17.19 8.89 10.81
C ALA A 12 -15.88 8.42 11.46
N LYS A 13 -15.91 8.10 12.77
CA LYS A 13 -14.74 7.62 13.52
C LYS A 13 -14.18 6.32 12.93
N LYS A 14 -15.04 5.35 12.61
CA LYS A 14 -14.63 4.09 11.98
C LYS A 14 -13.94 4.28 10.62
N ARG A 15 -14.32 5.32 9.86
CA ARG A 15 -13.65 5.68 8.60
C ARG A 15 -12.25 6.25 8.85
N VAL A 16 -12.12 7.13 9.84
CA VAL A 16 -10.83 7.75 10.21
C VAL A 16 -9.87 6.70 10.75
N ASP A 17 -10.33 5.77 11.59
CA ASP A 17 -9.48 4.71 12.15
C ASP A 17 -8.94 3.77 11.07
N ASN A 18 -9.79 3.36 10.11
CA ASN A 18 -9.34 2.55 8.97
C ASN A 18 -8.29 3.28 8.12
N LEU A 19 -8.49 4.58 7.89
CA LEU A 19 -7.58 5.39 7.11
C LEU A 19 -6.23 5.56 7.85
N LYS A 20 -6.27 5.82 9.16
CA LYS A 20 -5.07 5.95 10.00
C LYS A 20 -4.24 4.68 10.00
N ASN A 21 -4.88 3.52 10.09
CA ASN A 21 -4.17 2.24 10.04
C ASN A 21 -3.54 2.01 8.67
N PHE A 22 -4.23 2.38 7.58
CA PHE A 22 -3.69 2.29 6.22
C PHE A 22 -2.48 3.22 5.99
N TYR A 23 -2.54 4.47 6.45
CA TYR A 23 -1.41 5.40 6.38
C TYR A 23 -0.21 4.91 7.18
N ALA A 24 -0.42 4.24 8.32
CA ALA A 24 0.67 3.62 9.07
C ALA A 24 1.39 2.54 8.23
N HIS A 25 0.64 1.69 7.50
CA HIS A 25 1.23 0.69 6.61
C HIS A 25 2.04 1.33 5.46
N ILE A 26 1.51 2.40 4.84
CA ILE A 26 2.25 3.17 3.83
C ILE A 26 3.53 3.77 4.42
N ALA A 27 3.43 4.39 5.60
CA ALA A 27 4.57 5.04 6.24
C ALA A 27 5.69 4.04 6.53
N VAL A 28 5.34 2.87 7.10
CA VAL A 28 6.31 1.78 7.33
C VAL A 28 6.92 1.32 6.02
N TYR A 29 6.11 1.11 4.97
CA TYR A 29 6.62 0.71 3.67
C TYR A 29 7.59 1.75 3.07
N LEU A 30 7.26 3.04 3.11
CA LEU A 30 8.12 4.13 2.65
C LEU A 30 9.45 4.19 3.42
N VAL A 31 9.40 4.08 4.75
CA VAL A 31 10.59 4.07 5.60
C VAL A 31 11.48 2.87 5.28
N MET A 32 10.89 1.68 5.16
CA MET A 32 11.63 0.46 4.81
C MET A 32 12.26 0.56 3.42
N ASN A 33 11.56 1.11 2.43
CA ASN A 33 12.11 1.32 1.08
C ASN A 33 13.27 2.32 1.09
N ALA A 34 13.11 3.44 1.80
CA ALA A 34 14.16 4.44 1.93
C ALA A 34 15.41 3.86 2.61
N LEU A 35 15.23 3.10 3.70
CA LEU A 35 16.32 2.36 4.34
C LEU A 35 16.95 1.37 3.36
N LEU A 36 16.16 0.57 2.65
CA LEU A 36 16.69 -0.39 1.68
C LEU A 36 17.55 0.30 0.61
N TYR A 37 17.10 1.44 0.09
CA TYR A 37 17.83 2.21 -0.93
C TYR A 37 19.15 2.79 -0.39
N VAL A 38 19.14 3.33 0.83
CA VAL A 38 20.34 3.86 1.50
C VAL A 38 21.34 2.74 1.82
N PHE A 39 20.85 1.59 2.29
CA PHE A 39 21.69 0.47 2.69
C PHE A 39 22.11 -0.44 1.53
N LYS A 40 21.45 -0.36 0.37
CA LYS A 40 21.77 -1.14 -0.85
C LYS A 40 23.26 -1.14 -1.16
N GLY A 41 23.91 0.03 -1.17
CA GLY A 41 25.34 0.15 -1.46
C GLY A 41 26.23 -0.55 -0.41
N ARG A 42 25.85 -0.49 0.87
CA ARG A 42 26.55 -1.23 1.93
C ARG A 42 26.35 -2.74 1.81
N ILE A 43 25.16 -3.19 1.45
CA ILE A 43 24.85 -4.61 1.27
C ILE A 43 25.69 -5.18 0.12
N LEU A 44 25.71 -4.52 -1.04
CA LEU A 44 26.52 -4.95 -2.17
C LEU A 44 28.01 -4.98 -1.82
N ASN A 45 28.52 -3.92 -1.20
CA ASN A 45 29.92 -3.84 -0.79
C ASN A 45 30.28 -4.92 0.26
N PHE A 46 29.36 -5.26 1.16
CA PHE A 46 29.55 -6.37 2.11
C PHE A 46 29.67 -7.71 1.39
N PHE A 47 28.83 -8.01 0.40
CA PHE A 47 28.94 -9.26 -0.36
C PHE A 47 30.24 -9.32 -1.18
N THR A 48 30.62 -8.23 -1.85
CA THR A 48 31.89 -8.14 -2.59
C THR A 48 33.10 -8.28 -1.65
N ALA A 49 33.07 -7.65 -0.47
CA ALA A 49 34.15 -7.75 0.52
C ALA A 49 34.29 -9.15 1.15
N ASN A 50 33.23 -9.96 1.14
CA ASN A 50 33.26 -11.35 1.61
C ASN A 50 33.64 -12.36 0.52
N GLY A 51 34.16 -11.90 -0.63
CA GLY A 51 34.68 -12.77 -1.69
C GLY A 51 33.63 -13.27 -2.69
N VAL A 52 32.45 -12.66 -2.74
CA VAL A 52 31.48 -12.93 -3.81
C VAL A 52 31.89 -12.13 -5.05
N GLU A 53 32.55 -12.79 -6.00
CA GLU A 53 33.01 -12.18 -7.26
C GLU A 53 32.08 -12.46 -8.45
N ASP A 54 31.04 -13.28 -8.28
CA ASP A 54 30.09 -13.55 -9.35
C ASP A 54 29.25 -12.31 -9.66
N GLN A 55 29.63 -11.61 -10.74
CA GLN A 55 28.95 -10.39 -11.18
C GLN A 55 27.50 -10.68 -11.58
N GLY A 56 27.18 -11.89 -12.04
CA GLY A 56 25.82 -12.32 -12.36
C GLY A 56 24.91 -12.29 -11.13
N PHE A 57 25.35 -12.93 -10.04
CA PHE A 57 24.66 -12.95 -8.76
C PHE A 57 24.55 -11.56 -8.12
N LEU A 58 25.62 -10.77 -8.12
CA LEU A 58 25.59 -9.41 -7.56
C LEU A 58 24.59 -8.52 -8.29
N ASN A 59 24.57 -8.58 -9.62
CA ASN A 59 23.62 -7.82 -10.43
C ASN A 59 22.19 -8.33 -10.22
N TRP A 60 21.98 -9.65 -10.21
CA TRP A 60 20.66 -10.24 -9.88
C TRP A 60 20.16 -9.77 -8.51
N LEU A 61 21.01 -9.80 -7.48
CA LEU A 61 20.69 -9.36 -6.13
C LEU A 61 20.37 -7.86 -6.10
N GLU A 62 21.14 -7.05 -6.80
CA GLU A 62 20.92 -5.62 -6.94
C GLU A 62 19.55 -5.29 -7.55
N TRP A 63 19.20 -5.97 -8.65
CA TRP A 63 17.91 -5.82 -9.32
C TRP A 63 16.76 -6.29 -8.44
N ASN A 64 16.89 -7.41 -7.73
CA ASN A 64 15.84 -7.91 -6.84
C ASN A 64 15.58 -6.98 -5.65
N ILE A 65 16.63 -6.41 -5.06
CA ILE A 65 16.51 -5.42 -3.97
C ILE A 65 15.67 -4.21 -4.40
N VAL A 66 15.66 -3.85 -5.68
CA VAL A 66 14.85 -2.74 -6.19
C VAL A 66 13.48 -3.20 -6.71
N LEU A 67 13.43 -4.30 -7.48
CA LEU A 67 12.22 -4.79 -8.12
C LEU A 67 11.17 -5.29 -7.12
N ILE A 68 11.60 -6.04 -6.10
CA ILE A 68 10.67 -6.62 -5.11
C ILE A 68 9.91 -5.50 -4.39
N PRO A 69 10.57 -4.48 -3.79
CA PRO A 69 9.83 -3.39 -3.17
C PRO A 69 8.97 -2.61 -4.16
N VAL A 70 9.42 -2.37 -5.39
CA VAL A 70 8.61 -1.67 -6.42
C VAL A 70 7.30 -2.40 -6.71
N ILE A 71 7.34 -3.73 -6.89
CA ILE A 71 6.13 -4.55 -7.09
C ILE A 71 5.20 -4.44 -5.87
N TRP A 72 5.76 -4.56 -4.66
CA TRP A 72 5.00 -4.35 -3.42
C TRP A 72 4.40 -2.94 -3.32
N GLY A 73 5.08 -1.94 -3.87
CA GLY A 73 4.58 -0.57 -3.96
C GLY A 73 3.36 -0.45 -4.84
N VAL A 74 3.36 -1.13 -6.00
CA VAL A 74 2.19 -1.20 -6.89
C VAL A 74 1.03 -1.90 -6.20
N VAL A 75 1.27 -3.03 -5.52
CA VAL A 75 0.23 -3.76 -4.76
C VAL A 75 -0.35 -2.89 -3.63
N LEU A 76 0.48 -2.15 -2.92
CA LEU A 76 0.05 -1.20 -1.89
C LEU A 76 -0.73 -0.02 -2.48
N MET A 77 -0.34 0.47 -3.66
CA MET A 77 -1.04 1.54 -4.35
C MET A 77 -2.46 1.09 -4.74
N VAL A 78 -2.61 -0.10 -5.31
CA VAL A 78 -3.93 -0.70 -5.63
C VAL A 78 -4.75 -0.93 -4.36
N SER A 79 -4.12 -1.46 -3.31
CA SER A 79 -4.76 -1.67 -2.00
C SER A 79 -5.20 -0.34 -1.39
N GLY A 80 -4.43 0.74 -1.57
CA GLY A 80 -4.77 2.07 -1.11
C GLY A 80 -5.96 2.67 -1.82
N VAL A 81 -6.01 2.56 -3.15
CA VAL A 81 -7.19 2.98 -3.92
C VAL A 81 -8.44 2.26 -3.43
N TYR A 82 -8.33 0.96 -3.10
CA TYR A 82 -9.42 0.17 -2.53
C TYR A 82 -9.83 0.64 -1.12
N PHE A 83 -8.88 0.79 -0.19
CA PHE A 83 -9.14 1.14 1.21
C PHE A 83 -9.57 2.60 1.42
N LEU A 84 -9.01 3.54 0.67
CA LEU A 84 -9.38 4.95 0.79
C LEU A 84 -10.85 5.22 0.41
N LYS A 85 -11.57 4.24 -0.18
CA LYS A 85 -12.89 4.46 -0.77
C LYS A 85 -12.92 5.75 -1.58
N LEU A 86 -11.78 6.12 -2.19
CA LEU A 86 -11.71 6.95 -3.37
C LEU A 86 -12.35 6.09 -4.45
N LYS A 87 -13.66 5.88 -4.36
CA LYS A 87 -14.45 5.44 -5.48
C LYS A 87 -14.36 6.63 -6.42
N PRO A 88 -13.56 6.60 -7.51
CA PRO A 88 -13.77 7.56 -8.58
C PRO A 88 -15.27 7.53 -8.88
N GLY A 89 -15.90 8.69 -9.09
CA GLY A 89 -17.37 8.78 -9.17
C GLY A 89 -18.01 7.74 -10.09
N PHE A 90 -17.26 7.23 -11.06
CA PHE A 90 -17.56 6.07 -11.89
C PHE A 90 -17.91 4.78 -11.12
N PHE A 91 -17.11 4.36 -10.13
CA PHE A 91 -17.34 3.12 -9.38
C PHE A 91 -18.55 3.23 -8.45
N ARG A 92 -18.75 4.42 -7.87
CA ARG A 92 -19.94 4.72 -7.05
C ARG A 92 -21.21 4.64 -7.90
N LYS A 93 -21.20 5.20 -9.12
CA LYS A 93 -22.30 5.11 -10.10
C LYS A 93 -22.52 3.69 -10.64
N TRP A 94 -21.48 2.86 -10.72
CA TRP A 94 -21.61 1.46 -11.14
C TRP A 94 -22.29 0.62 -10.06
N GLU A 95 -21.87 0.77 -8.81
CA GLU A 95 -22.41 0.02 -7.67
C GLU A 95 -23.85 0.45 -7.33
N GLU A 96 -24.16 1.73 -7.47
CA GLU A 96 -25.53 2.25 -7.35
C GLU A 96 -26.46 1.70 -8.44
N ARG A 97 -25.93 1.48 -9.66
CA ARG A 97 -26.67 0.78 -10.73
C ARG A 97 -26.91 -0.69 -10.41
N GLN A 98 -25.91 -1.39 -9.85
CA GLN A 98 -26.08 -2.80 -9.49
C GLN A 98 -27.06 -2.96 -8.32
N MET A 99 -26.99 -2.10 -7.31
CA MET A 99 -27.95 -2.13 -6.20
C MET A 99 -29.38 -1.85 -6.66
N ARG A 100 -29.59 -0.94 -7.63
CA ARG A 100 -30.92 -0.74 -8.23
C ARG A 100 -31.44 -1.98 -8.94
N LYS A 101 -30.58 -2.72 -9.66
CA LYS A 101 -30.98 -3.96 -10.33
C LYS A 101 -31.47 -5.02 -9.35
N TYR A 102 -30.77 -5.21 -8.23
CA TYR A 102 -31.17 -6.17 -7.20
C TYR A 102 -32.37 -5.74 -6.33
N MET A 103 -32.84 -4.49 -6.44
CA MET A 103 -34.06 -4.02 -5.77
C MET A 103 -35.28 -3.97 -6.71
N GLU A 104 -35.03 -3.98 -8.03
CA GLU A 104 -36.06 -4.06 -9.06
C GLU A 104 -36.33 -5.53 -9.49
N GLU A 105 -35.53 -6.47 -8.98
CA GLU A 105 -35.80 -7.93 -8.90
C GLU A 105 -36.34 -8.30 -7.51
#